data_AF-A0A1J3ECG2-F1
#
_entry.id   AF-A0A1J3ECG2-F1
#
_cell.length_a   1.000
_cell.length_b   1.000
_cell.length_c   1.000
_cell.angle_alpha   90.00
_cell.angle_beta   90.00
_cell.angle_gamma   90.00
#
_symmetry.space_group_name_H-M   'P 1'
#
loop_
_entity.id
_entity.type
_entity.pdbx_description
1 polymer ?
#
loop_
_entity_poly.entity_id
_entity_poly.type
_entity_poly.pdbx_seq_one_letter_code
_entity_poly.pdbx_strand_id
1 'polypeptide(L)'
;ASLFLFLHSQVLFKSWTNLKDVILEGKDAFSSAHGMRVFEYLGSDEKFNELFNQAMSESSTVFMKNLLEVYKGFEDVNTLVDVGGGIGTVLGLITSKYPHIKGVNFDLAHVLT
;
A
#
# COMPACT_ATOMS: atom_id res chain seq x y z
N ALA A 1 7.95 11.85 -2.39
CA ALA A 1 7.44 12.54 -3.61
C ALA A 1 6.48 11.65 -4.39
N SER A 2 6.68 10.33 -4.31
CA SER A 2 5.95 9.30 -5.04
C SER A 2 4.46 9.26 -4.70
N LEU A 3 4.08 9.51 -3.43
CA LEU A 3 2.66 9.61 -3.05
C LEU A 3 1.93 10.74 -3.79
N PHE A 4 2.54 11.91 -3.91
CA PHE A 4 1.96 13.02 -4.65
C PHE A 4 1.78 12.66 -6.14
N LEU A 5 2.79 12.05 -6.75
CA LEU A 5 2.74 11.59 -8.14
C LEU A 5 1.67 10.51 -8.36
N PHE A 6 1.54 9.57 -7.42
CA PHE A 6 0.51 8.54 -7.45
C PHE A 6 -0.91 9.16 -7.40
N LEU A 7 -1.15 10.05 -6.44
CA LEU A 7 -2.45 10.71 -6.25
C LEU A 7 -2.85 11.61 -7.43
N HIS A 8 -1.87 12.18 -8.13
CA HIS A 8 -2.08 13.05 -9.31
C HIS A 8 -1.80 12.33 -10.64
N SER A 9 -1.64 11.01 -10.62
CA SER A 9 -1.51 10.21 -11.84
C SER A 9 -2.78 10.32 -12.67
N GLN A 10 -2.64 10.21 -14.00
CA GLN A 10 -3.80 10.18 -14.90
C GLN A 10 -4.79 9.06 -14.54
N VAL A 11 -4.29 7.93 -14.05
CA VAL A 11 -5.10 6.78 -13.62
C VAL A 11 -6.02 7.18 -12.46
N LEU A 12 -5.48 7.78 -11.39
CA LEU A 12 -6.33 8.23 -10.27
C LEU A 12 -7.17 9.45 -10.62
N PHE A 13 -6.66 10.36 -11.46
CA PHE A 13 -7.41 11.54 -11.89
C PHE A 13 -8.66 11.17 -12.68
N LYS A 14 -8.58 10.14 -13.54
CA LYS A 14 -9.74 9.61 -14.26
C LYS A 14 -10.82 9.08 -13.32
N SER A 15 -10.46 8.44 -12.21
CA SER A 15 -11.43 7.94 -11.22
C SER A 15 -12.26 9.08 -10.61
N TRP A 16 -11.68 10.25 -10.37
CA TRP A 16 -12.40 11.41 -9.83
C TRP A 16 -13.54 11.90 -10.73
N THR A 17 -13.48 11.65 -12.05
CA THR A 17 -14.58 12.00 -12.97
C THR A 17 -15.87 11.22 -12.70
N ASN A 18 -15.80 10.11 -11.96
CA ASN A 18 -16.93 9.26 -11.59
C ASN A 18 -17.46 9.51 -10.17
N LEU A 19 -16.96 10.54 -9.46
CA LEU A 19 -17.36 10.83 -8.07
C LEU A 19 -18.89 11.05 -7.93
N LYS A 20 -19.52 11.64 -8.94
CA LYS A 20 -20.98 11.82 -8.98
C LYS A 20 -21.71 10.49 -8.79
N ASP A 21 -21.29 9.45 -9.49
CA ASP A 21 -21.96 8.15 -9.51
C ASP A 21 -21.69 7.37 -8.21
N VAL A 22 -20.56 7.62 -7.54
CA VAL A 22 -20.33 7.16 -6.17
C VAL A 22 -21.40 7.71 -5.23
N ILE A 23 -21.66 9.03 -5.32
CA ILE A 23 -22.58 9.72 -4.42
C ILE A 23 -24.03 9.31 -4.67
N LEU A 24 -24.43 9.25 -5.95
CA LEU A 24 -25.82 9.00 -6.32
C LEU A 24 -26.18 7.51 -6.31
N GLU A 25 -25.24 6.64 -6.64
CA GLU A 25 -25.53 5.23 -6.93
C GLU A 25 -24.68 4.25 -6.09
N GLY A 26 -23.73 4.74 -5.30
CA GLY A 26 -22.86 3.88 -4.48
C GLY A 26 -21.86 3.06 -5.29
N LYS A 27 -21.60 3.43 -6.55
CA LYS A 27 -20.64 2.74 -7.43
C LYS A 27 -19.20 2.97 -6.99
N ASP A 28 -18.31 2.05 -7.35
CA ASP A 28 -16.86 2.23 -7.20
C ASP A 28 -16.32 3.12 -8.34
N ALA A 29 -15.71 4.25 -7.99
CA ALA A 29 -15.23 5.24 -8.96
C ALA A 29 -14.13 4.67 -9.87
N PHE A 30 -13.22 3.88 -9.29
CA PHE A 30 -12.10 3.31 -10.02
C PHE A 30 -12.58 2.27 -11.04
N SER A 31 -13.45 1.35 -10.60
CA SER A 31 -14.06 0.34 -11.47
C SER A 31 -14.89 0.98 -12.57
N SER A 32 -15.60 2.07 -12.29
CA SER A 32 -16.36 2.82 -13.31
C SER A 32 -15.44 3.47 -14.36
N ALA A 33 -14.27 3.96 -13.94
CA ALA A 33 -13.30 4.59 -14.84
C ALA A 33 -12.47 3.61 -15.67
N HIS A 34 -12.17 2.44 -15.13
CA HIS A 34 -11.15 1.51 -15.67
C HIS A 34 -11.67 0.11 -15.99
N GLY A 35 -12.93 -0.19 -15.65
CA GLY A 35 -13.59 -1.46 -15.96
C GLY A 35 -13.19 -2.64 -15.06
N MET A 36 -12.34 -2.41 -14.05
CA MET A 36 -11.84 -3.42 -13.12
C MET A 36 -11.49 -2.78 -11.77
N ARG A 37 -11.34 -3.58 -10.72
CA ARG A 37 -11.00 -3.05 -9.38
C ARG A 37 -9.54 -2.61 -9.33
N VAL A 38 -9.23 -1.69 -8.42
CA VAL A 38 -7.88 -1.08 -8.32
C VAL A 38 -6.75 -2.10 -8.20
N PHE A 39 -6.91 -3.16 -7.38
CA PHE A 39 -5.87 -4.18 -7.20
C PHE A 39 -5.74 -5.12 -8.41
N GLU A 40 -6.81 -5.30 -9.19
CA GLU A 40 -6.73 -6.02 -10.46
C GLU A 40 -5.98 -5.19 -11.50
N TYR A 41 -6.28 -3.88 -11.55
CA TYR A 41 -5.59 -2.93 -12.42
C TYR A 41 -4.10 -2.85 -12.12
N LEU A 42 -3.72 -2.76 -10.84
CA LEU A 42 -2.31 -2.78 -10.41
C LEU A 42 -1.60 -4.05 -10.91
N GLY A 43 -2.25 -5.21 -10.88
CA GLY A 43 -1.69 -6.44 -11.45
C GLY A 43 -1.56 -6.44 -12.98
N SER A 44 -2.20 -5.49 -13.69
CA SER A 44 -2.19 -5.39 -15.16
C SER A 44 -1.29 -4.29 -15.72
N ASP A 45 -0.91 -3.30 -14.90
CA ASP A 45 -0.11 -2.13 -15.30
C ASP A 45 1.11 -2.02 -14.39
N GLU A 46 2.22 -2.61 -14.84
CA GLU A 46 3.49 -2.69 -14.10
C GLU A 46 4.00 -1.31 -13.66
N LYS A 47 3.94 -0.31 -14.54
CA LYS A 47 4.41 1.05 -14.25
C LYS A 47 3.56 1.70 -13.16
N PHE A 48 2.25 1.52 -13.20
CA PHE A 48 1.37 2.05 -12.17
C PHE A 48 1.54 1.30 -10.84
N ASN A 49 1.77 -0.02 -10.89
CA ASN A 49 2.08 -0.86 -9.73
C ASN A 49 3.37 -0.41 -9.03
N GLU A 50 4.44 -0.19 -9.79
CA GLU A 50 5.71 0.33 -9.25
C GLU A 50 5.51 1.67 -8.54
N LEU A 51 4.80 2.61 -9.18
CA LEU A 51 4.51 3.92 -8.59
C LEU A 51 3.68 3.79 -7.30
N PHE A 52 2.67 2.91 -7.30
CA PHE A 52 1.85 2.63 -6.12
C PHE A 52 2.70 2.05 -4.98
N ASN A 53 3.49 1.00 -5.25
CA ASN A 53 4.33 0.35 -4.26
C ASN A 53 5.38 1.30 -3.68
N GLN A 54 6.01 2.13 -4.54
CA GLN A 54 6.94 3.16 -4.09
C GLN A 54 6.25 4.22 -3.24
N ALA A 55 5.06 4.69 -3.64
CA ALA A 55 4.28 5.65 -2.88
C ALA A 55 3.92 5.13 -1.48
N MET A 56 3.47 3.87 -1.38
CA MET A 56 3.12 3.24 -0.10
C MET A 56 4.36 3.01 0.78
N SER A 57 5.46 2.54 0.20
CA SER A 57 6.74 2.32 0.89
C SER A 57 7.32 3.61 1.48
N GLU A 58 7.44 4.67 0.68
CA GLU A 58 7.98 5.96 1.14
C GLU A 58 7.11 6.57 2.25
N SER A 59 5.79 6.54 2.08
CA SER A 59 4.85 7.13 3.05
C SER A 59 4.86 6.36 4.36
N SER A 60 4.86 5.03 4.29
CA SER A 60 4.91 4.16 5.47
C SER A 60 6.23 4.30 6.22
N THR A 61 7.35 4.50 5.52
CA THR A 61 8.65 4.71 6.15
C THR A 61 8.66 5.94 7.06
N VAL A 62 8.05 7.06 6.61
CA VAL A 62 7.97 8.28 7.41
C VAL A 62 7.17 8.04 8.68
N PHE A 63 6.02 7.38 8.57
CA PHE A 63 5.17 7.06 9.72
C PHE A 63 5.84 6.08 10.68
N MET A 64 6.42 4.99 10.17
CA MET A 64 7.00 3.91 10.98
C MET A 64 8.22 4.36 11.77
N LYS A 65 9.02 5.30 11.26
CA LYS A 65 10.14 5.88 12.01
C LYS A 65 9.68 6.47 13.35
N ASN A 66 8.62 7.27 13.34
CA ASN A 66 8.08 7.88 14.55
C ASN A 66 7.34 6.86 15.42
N LEU A 67 6.56 5.96 14.82
CA LEU A 67 5.82 4.94 15.56
C LEU A 67 6.77 4.04 16.36
N LEU A 68 7.87 3.60 15.75
CA LEU A 68 8.83 2.71 16.41
C LEU A 68 9.51 3.39 17.59
N GLU A 69 9.65 4.71 17.64
CA GLU A 69 10.24 5.41 18.79
C GLU A 69 9.37 5.31 20.05
N VAL A 70 8.05 5.30 19.90
CA VAL A 70 7.12 5.43 21.02
C VAL A 70 6.34 4.15 21.32
N TYR A 71 6.11 3.31 20.31
CA TYR A 71 5.32 2.09 20.46
C TYR A 71 6.19 0.90 20.81
N LYS A 72 5.91 0.29 21.96
CA LYS A 72 6.64 -0.87 22.50
C LYS A 72 5.95 -2.22 22.32
N GLY A 73 4.79 -2.26 21.67
CA GLY A 73 3.99 -3.50 21.55
C GLY A 73 4.64 -4.62 20.72
N PHE A 74 5.81 -4.38 20.14
CA PHE A 74 6.60 -5.38 19.43
C PHE A 74 7.66 -6.08 20.32
N GLU A 75 7.92 -5.62 21.54
CA GLU A 75 9.04 -6.10 22.38
C GLU A 75 8.99 -7.60 22.70
N ASP A 76 7.80 -8.17 22.90
CA ASP A 76 7.59 -9.58 23.27
C ASP A 76 7.02 -10.42 22.11
N VAL A 77 7.04 -9.89 20.89
CA VAL A 77 6.48 -10.59 19.71
C VAL A 77 7.51 -11.59 19.19
N ASN A 78 7.13 -12.85 19.03
CA ASN A 78 8.02 -13.86 18.43
C ASN A 78 7.84 -13.99 16.92
N THR A 79 6.62 -13.83 16.42
CA THR A 79 6.30 -13.93 15.00
C THR A 79 5.31 -12.84 14.65
N LEU A 80 5.62 -12.09 13.59
CA LEU A 80 4.79 -11.01 13.09
C LEU A 80 4.45 -11.27 11.63
N VAL A 81 3.16 -11.22 11.31
CA VAL A 81 2.66 -11.29 9.95
C VAL A 81 2.16 -9.91 9.56
N ASP A 82 2.73 -9.33 8.51
CA ASP A 82 2.29 -8.07 7.91
C ASP A 82 1.34 -8.38 6.75
N VAL A 83 0.03 -8.23 6.99
CA VAL A 83 -1.04 -8.58 6.04
C VAL A 83 -1.37 -7.36 5.18
N GLY A 84 -1.16 -7.47 3.87
CA GLY A 84 -1.17 -6.30 2.97
C GLY A 84 0.12 -5.47 3.14
N GLY A 85 1.23 -6.13 3.47
CA GLY A 85 2.51 -5.47 3.77
C GLY A 85 3.22 -4.87 2.55
N GLY A 86 2.64 -4.98 1.36
CA GLY A 86 3.19 -4.50 0.10
C GLY A 86 4.53 -5.16 -0.18
N ILE A 87 5.51 -4.35 -0.58
CA ILE A 87 6.90 -4.79 -0.80
C ILE A 87 7.69 -5.03 0.50
N GLY A 88 7.02 -5.13 1.65
CA GLY A 88 7.61 -5.54 2.92
C GLY A 88 8.40 -4.46 3.67
N THR A 89 8.25 -3.19 3.29
CA THR A 89 9.00 -2.07 3.90
C THR A 89 8.71 -1.94 5.40
N VAL A 90 7.44 -2.01 5.80
CA VAL A 90 7.03 -1.86 7.21
C VAL A 90 7.59 -2.98 8.06
N LEU A 91 7.34 -4.23 7.66
CA LEU A 91 7.91 -5.40 8.33
C LEU A 91 9.44 -5.32 8.44
N GLY A 92 10.12 -4.92 7.36
CA GLY A 92 11.58 -4.76 7.37
C GLY A 92 12.07 -3.73 8.39
N LEU A 93 11.36 -2.61 8.56
CA LEU A 93 11.67 -1.61 9.59
C LEU A 93 11.46 -2.17 11.01
N ILE A 94 10.39 -2.93 11.22
CA ILE A 94 10.09 -3.55 12.52
C ILE A 94 11.17 -4.58 12.86
N THR A 95 11.46 -5.53 11.97
CA THR A 95 12.45 -6.60 12.22
C THR A 95 13.88 -6.06 12.31
N SER A 96 14.18 -4.92 11.67
CA SER A 96 15.47 -4.24 11.85
C SER A 96 15.64 -3.70 13.27
N LYS A 97 14.56 -3.20 13.88
CA LYS A 97 14.58 -2.73 15.28
C LYS A 97 14.47 -3.88 16.29
N TYR A 98 13.76 -4.94 15.95
CA TYR A 98 13.51 -6.11 16.79
C TYR A 98 13.98 -7.39 16.08
N PRO A 99 15.29 -7.68 16.06
CA PRO A 99 15.85 -8.79 15.27
C PRO A 99 15.41 -10.19 15.72
N HIS A 100 14.81 -10.31 16.91
CA HIS A 100 14.28 -11.58 17.41
C HIS A 100 12.94 -11.95 16.75
N ILE A 101 12.24 -10.99 16.13
CA ILE A 101 10.95 -11.23 15.49
C ILE A 101 11.17 -12.02 14.19
N LYS A 102 10.49 -13.16 14.07
CA LYS A 102 10.32 -13.85 12.79
C LYS A 102 9.23 -13.13 11.98
N GLY A 103 9.65 -12.36 10.97
CA GLY A 103 8.73 -11.66 10.08
C GLY A 103 8.17 -12.53 8.95
N VAL A 104 6.89 -12.35 8.62
CA VAL A 104 6.23 -12.88 7.42
C VAL A 104 5.51 -11.75 6.69
N ASN A 105 5.96 -11.40 5.49
CA ASN A 105 5.26 -10.45 4.63
C ASN A 105 4.21 -11.20 3.82
N PHE A 106 2.96 -10.72 3.81
CA PHE A 106 1.87 -11.36 3.10
C PHE A 106 1.12 -10.34 2.24
N ASP A 107 1.07 -10.61 0.93
CA ASP A 107 0.38 -9.75 -0.04
C ASP A 107 -0.09 -10.58 -1.27
N LEU A 108 -0.72 -9.92 -2.23
CA LEU A 108 -1.09 -10.48 -3.52
C LEU A 108 0.14 -10.94 -4.30
N ALA A 109 -0.01 -12.01 -5.10
CA ALA A 109 1.10 -12.61 -5.82
C ALA A 109 1.88 -11.61 -6.69
N HIS A 110 1.18 -10.73 -7.41
CA HIS A 110 1.81 -9.72 -8.30
C HIS A 110 2.57 -8.61 -7.56
N VAL A 111 2.50 -8.56 -6.23
CA VAL A 111 3.26 -7.62 -5.39
C VAL A 111 4.53 -8.28 -4.85
N LEU A 112 4.52 -9.61 -4.70
CA LEU A 112 5.61 -10.38 -4.09
C LEU A 112 6.65 -10.90 -5.10
N THR A 113 6.36 -10.83 -6.41
CA THR A 113 7.20 -11.30 -7.52
C THR A 113 7.61 -10.16 -8.41
#